data_AF-A0A2A4HQV4-F1
#
_entry.id   AF-A0A2A4HQV4-F1
#
_cell.length_a   1.000
_cell.length_b   1.000
_cell.length_c   1.000
_cell.angle_alpha   90.00
_cell.angle_beta   90.00
_cell.angle_gamma   90.00
#
_symmetry.space_group_name_H-M   'P 1'
#
loop_
_entity.id
_entity.type
_entity.pdbx_description
1 polymer ?
#
loop_
_entity_poly.entity_id
_entity_poly.type
_entity_poly.pdbx_seq_one_letter_code
_entity_poly.pdbx_strand_id
1 'polypeptide(L)'
;MRLLLLLISAVLLALSAGLVAQNDMWSYVALLPAALGGGAILLSALEDVYRSDRRRLEKGQWRVKPLSDYASLRAMAYRLMNRASSTAIASAEVSHYADLMDQRLAKQEKMARDASSSMSAINTAIMQVSASASQVASLAENARQSSHHNHSELADIIEDMAGVAERSNDALDMLTELNDKIERVRNVTSMIEGIAEQTHLLSLNASIEAARAGEHGRGFAVVAGEVRNLALKTSTATQSVDELVNDMHQSGHSVVATIGSLMTRIRERSQGMQQVGSGLATITQEFDHVQREITSVAEAMTSTREHSQTVADSLRQLEDDVDEGNRNMHDLASQARALMDAAEGVDGELAQQRLEGRHQEVFRIARQAADQIGKLFEKGLANGQLAHTALFSPDYRAIPGTQPLLYHTGFDDFTDRHLQNLQEPLLTQFRLSYAIACDRNGYVPTHNAAVSREPTGSYGHDLKYCRSKRIFDDPTGSRCGAHEKPLLLQTYKRDTGEIMHDLSAPIYVNGKHWGGFRIGYQPTKSAGTADLALDQQREPISGSHCLARA
;
A
#
# COMPACT_ATOMS: atom_id res chain seq x y z
N MET A 1 -56.27 2.53 76.26
CA MET A 1 -57.52 3.17 75.82
C MET A 1 -58.09 2.57 74.53
N ARG A 2 -57.30 2.45 73.45
CA ARG A 2 -57.75 1.87 72.17
C ARG A 2 -58.25 0.42 72.24
N LEU A 3 -57.53 -0.46 72.94
CA LEU A 3 -57.95 -1.85 73.19
C LEU A 3 -59.26 -1.93 73.99
N LEU A 4 -59.49 -0.96 74.88
CA LEU A 4 -60.71 -0.86 75.68
C LEU A 4 -61.91 -0.43 74.82
N LEU A 5 -61.73 0.58 73.96
CA LEU A 5 -62.77 1.06 73.03
C LEU A 5 -63.17 0.00 72.00
N LEU A 6 -62.22 -0.79 71.50
CA LEU A 6 -62.49 -1.89 70.57
C LEU A 6 -63.20 -3.07 71.27
N LEU A 7 -62.81 -3.39 72.51
CA LEU A 7 -63.52 -4.40 73.32
C LEU A 7 -64.95 -3.98 73.64
N ILE A 8 -65.17 -2.72 74.04
CA ILE A 8 -66.51 -2.18 74.30
C ILE A 8 -67.36 -2.22 73.02
N SER A 9 -66.78 -1.85 71.87
CA SER A 9 -67.47 -1.89 70.58
C SER A 9 -67.83 -3.32 70.17
N ALA A 10 -66.93 -4.29 70.37
CA ALA A 10 -67.16 -5.69 70.07
C ALA A 10 -68.26 -6.30 70.96
N VAL A 11 -68.27 -5.95 72.25
CA VAL A 11 -69.32 -6.37 73.19
C VAL A 11 -70.67 -5.75 72.82
N LEU A 12 -70.73 -4.46 72.48
CA LEU A 12 -71.97 -3.80 72.07
C LEU A 12 -72.53 -4.35 70.75
N LEU A 13 -71.67 -4.67 69.78
CA LEU A 13 -72.09 -5.29 68.52
C LEU A 13 -72.52 -6.74 68.70
N ALA A 14 -71.86 -7.50 69.57
CA ALA A 14 -72.29 -8.85 69.93
C ALA A 14 -73.63 -8.85 70.70
N LEU A 15 -73.83 -7.86 71.58
CA LEU A 15 -75.10 -7.66 72.30
C LEU A 15 -76.23 -7.29 71.33
N SER A 16 -75.95 -6.40 70.36
CA SER A 16 -76.88 -6.05 69.28
C SER A 16 -77.25 -7.27 68.44
N ALA A 17 -76.27 -8.04 67.98
CA ALA A 17 -76.50 -9.26 67.20
C ALA A 17 -77.30 -10.32 67.98
N GLY A 18 -77.04 -10.47 69.29
CA GLY A 18 -77.80 -11.34 70.17
C GLY A 18 -79.25 -10.88 70.38
N LEU A 19 -79.49 -9.58 70.47
CA LEU A 19 -80.83 -8.99 70.59
C LEU A 19 -81.64 -9.11 69.29
N VAL A 20 -81.00 -9.01 68.12
CA VAL A 20 -81.64 -9.25 66.81
C VAL A 20 -82.02 -10.73 66.63
N ALA A 21 -81.27 -11.65 67.22
CA ALA A 21 -81.54 -13.09 67.11
C ALA A 21 -82.76 -13.56 67.95
N GLN A 22 -83.28 -12.74 68.86
CA GLN A 22 -84.41 -13.07 69.73
C GLN A 22 -85.69 -12.27 69.37
N ASN A 23 -86.46 -12.77 68.39
CA ASN A 23 -87.83 -12.36 68.06
C ASN A 23 -88.05 -10.89 67.63
N ASP A 24 -89.07 -10.63 66.79
CA ASP A 24 -89.22 -9.38 66.02
C ASP A 24 -89.30 -8.08 66.86
N MET A 25 -89.68 -8.15 68.13
CA MET A 25 -89.88 -6.97 68.98
C MET A 25 -88.57 -6.33 69.48
N TRP A 26 -87.48 -7.09 69.59
CA TRP A 26 -86.19 -6.62 70.12
C TRP A 26 -85.25 -6.03 69.06
N SER A 27 -85.61 -6.18 67.78
CA SER A 27 -84.86 -5.68 66.63
C SER A 27 -84.63 -4.15 66.69
N TYR A 28 -85.64 -3.39 67.13
CA TYR A 28 -85.51 -1.93 67.27
C TYR A 28 -84.63 -1.51 68.45
N VAL A 29 -84.60 -2.31 69.52
CA VAL A 29 -83.74 -2.04 70.69
C VAL A 29 -82.28 -2.33 70.36
N ALA A 30 -82.01 -3.28 69.46
CA ALA A 30 -80.67 -3.64 69.02
C ALA A 30 -79.96 -2.53 68.19
N LEU A 31 -80.70 -1.56 67.65
CA LEU A 31 -80.14 -0.42 66.92
C LEU A 31 -79.30 0.50 67.82
N LEU A 32 -79.64 0.63 69.10
CA LEU A 32 -78.94 1.48 70.06
C LEU A 32 -77.51 1.00 70.35
N PRO A 33 -77.28 -0.27 70.75
CA PRO A 33 -75.93 -0.80 70.92
C PRO A 33 -75.18 -0.94 69.58
N ALA A 34 -75.86 -1.15 68.45
CA ALA A 34 -75.21 -1.10 67.13
C ALA A 34 -74.69 0.30 66.77
N ALA A 35 -75.49 1.34 67.00
CA ALA A 35 -75.10 2.73 66.74
C ALA A 35 -73.98 3.19 67.68
N LEU A 36 -74.05 2.82 68.96
CA LEU A 36 -72.99 3.12 69.94
C LEU A 36 -71.70 2.34 69.66
N GLY A 37 -71.80 1.06 69.29
CA GLY A 37 -70.66 0.25 68.88
C GLY A 37 -70.01 0.76 67.59
N GLY A 38 -70.82 1.12 66.59
CA GLY A 38 -70.34 1.74 65.34
C GLY A 38 -69.71 3.12 65.57
N GLY A 39 -70.31 3.94 66.44
CA GLY A 39 -69.79 5.25 66.82
C GLY A 39 -68.45 5.17 67.56
N ALA A 40 -68.29 4.19 68.46
CA ALA A 40 -67.03 3.96 69.17
C ALA A 40 -65.90 3.47 68.25
N ILE A 41 -66.20 2.66 67.23
CA ILE A 41 -65.23 2.28 66.18
C ILE A 41 -64.79 3.52 65.39
N LEU A 42 -65.74 4.36 64.97
CA LEU A 42 -65.48 5.61 64.24
C LEU A 42 -64.63 6.59 65.06
N LEU A 43 -64.93 6.78 66.34
CA LEU A 43 -64.15 7.60 67.26
C LEU A 43 -62.74 7.05 67.46
N SER A 44 -62.57 5.73 67.58
CA SER A 44 -61.24 5.12 67.68
C SER A 44 -60.39 5.33 66.42
N ALA A 45 -61.02 5.27 65.23
CA ALA A 45 -60.37 5.52 63.96
C ALA A 45 -60.00 7.01 63.78
N LEU A 46 -60.87 7.92 64.22
CA LEU A 46 -60.59 9.36 64.21
C LEU A 46 -59.50 9.74 65.23
N GLU A 47 -59.48 9.11 66.40
CA GLU A 47 -58.44 9.32 67.41
C GLU A 47 -57.07 8.80 66.93
N ASP A 48 -57.03 7.71 66.16
CA ASP A 48 -55.80 7.23 65.50
C ASP A 48 -55.27 8.21 64.45
N VAL A 49 -56.17 8.82 63.67
CA VAL A 49 -55.79 9.84 62.69
C VAL A 49 -55.31 11.10 63.40
N TYR A 50 -55.98 11.53 64.47
CA TYR A 50 -55.63 12.72 65.24
C TYR A 50 -54.32 12.58 66.04
N ARG A 51 -54.04 11.38 66.57
CA ARG A 51 -52.77 11.08 67.28
C ARG A 51 -51.66 10.58 66.37
N SER A 52 -51.90 10.46 65.07
CA SER A 52 -50.86 10.05 64.14
C SER A 52 -49.80 11.14 63.99
N ASP A 53 -48.57 10.81 64.39
CA ASP A 53 -47.41 11.70 64.28
C ASP A 53 -47.18 12.09 62.80
N ARG A 54 -46.76 13.34 62.55
CA ARG A 54 -46.54 13.88 61.19
C ARG A 54 -45.58 13.00 60.37
N ARG A 55 -44.67 12.28 61.05
CA ARG A 55 -43.76 11.27 60.47
C ARG A 55 -44.44 9.99 59.96
N ARG A 56 -45.61 9.60 60.46
CA ARG A 56 -46.38 8.43 59.96
C ARG A 56 -47.24 8.78 58.76
N LEU A 57 -47.70 10.02 58.64
CA LEU A 57 -48.37 10.52 57.44
C LEU A 57 -47.38 10.75 56.28
N GLU A 58 -46.14 11.15 56.58
CA GLU A 58 -45.04 11.23 55.60
C GLU A 58 -44.54 9.83 55.15
N LYS A 59 -44.60 8.82 56.03
CA LYS A 59 -44.34 7.41 55.66
C LYS A 59 -45.61 6.75 55.14
N GLY A 60 -46.03 7.16 53.93
CA GLY A 60 -47.24 6.69 53.24
C GLY A 60 -47.37 5.17 53.11
N GLN A 61 -47.85 4.50 54.17
CA GLN A 61 -48.30 3.10 54.15
C GLN A 61 -49.83 3.01 54.06
N TRP A 62 -50.42 3.85 53.21
CA TRP A 62 -51.64 3.45 52.53
C TRP A 62 -51.20 2.55 51.36
N ARG A 63 -51.56 1.27 51.40
CA ARG A 63 -51.19 0.29 50.38
C ARG A 63 -51.88 0.62 49.05
N VAL A 64 -51.28 1.51 48.28
CA VAL A 64 -51.49 1.63 46.82
C VAL A 64 -50.45 0.78 46.12
N LYS A 65 -50.53 -0.56 46.29
CA LYS A 65 -49.67 -1.51 45.57
C LYS A 65 -49.65 -1.34 44.03
N PRO A 66 -50.76 -0.93 43.36
CA PRO A 66 -50.73 -0.76 41.90
C PRO A 66 -49.77 0.35 41.41
N LEU A 67 -49.53 1.40 42.21
CA LEU A 67 -48.77 2.57 41.78
C LEU A 67 -47.25 2.38 41.91
N SER A 68 -46.77 1.62 42.90
CA SER A 68 -45.34 1.30 43.02
C SER A 68 -44.86 0.37 41.90
N ASP A 69 -45.72 -0.56 41.49
CA ASP A 69 -45.44 -1.50 40.41
C ASP A 69 -45.44 -0.77 39.06
N TYR A 70 -46.34 0.20 38.86
CA TYR A 70 -46.34 1.07 37.68
C TYR A 70 -45.08 1.94 37.58
N ALA A 71 -44.65 2.57 38.68
CA ALA A 71 -43.43 3.40 38.69
C ALA A 71 -42.17 2.58 38.43
N SER A 72 -42.08 1.36 38.97
CA SER A 72 -40.93 0.47 38.74
C SER A 72 -40.90 -0.10 37.32
N LEU A 73 -42.06 -0.46 36.75
CA LEU A 73 -42.20 -0.86 35.35
C LEU A 73 -41.85 0.29 34.39
N ARG A 74 -42.32 1.50 34.68
CA ARG A 74 -41.97 2.72 33.93
C ARG A 74 -40.46 2.99 33.98
N ALA A 75 -39.84 2.88 35.15
CA ALA A 75 -38.39 3.02 35.29
C ALA A 75 -37.61 1.92 34.54
N MET A 76 -38.11 0.69 34.53
CA MET A 76 -37.54 -0.41 33.75
C MET A 76 -37.62 -0.13 32.25
N ALA A 77 -38.77 0.35 31.78
CA ALA A 77 -38.98 0.70 30.39
C ALA A 77 -38.04 1.83 29.92
N TYR A 78 -37.83 2.87 30.74
CA TYR A 78 -36.83 3.90 30.44
C TYR A 78 -35.40 3.37 30.37
N ARG A 79 -35.01 2.47 31.28
CA ARG A 79 -33.69 1.83 31.23
C ARG A 79 -33.54 0.97 29.98
N LEU A 80 -34.60 0.26 29.58
CA LEU A 80 -34.59 -0.58 28.39
C LEU A 80 -34.49 0.26 27.11
N MET A 81 -35.25 1.36 27.00
CA MET A 81 -35.18 2.31 25.89
C MET A 81 -33.79 2.93 25.75
N ASN A 82 -33.19 3.40 26.85
CA ASN A 82 -31.84 3.96 26.81
C ASN A 82 -30.78 2.91 26.41
N ARG A 83 -30.96 1.65 26.83
CA ARG A 83 -30.07 0.54 26.44
C ARG A 83 -30.26 0.15 24.98
N ALA A 84 -31.50 0.10 24.49
CA ALA A 84 -31.81 -0.19 23.09
C ALA A 84 -31.22 0.89 22.17
N SER A 85 -31.48 2.17 22.46
CA SER A 85 -30.87 3.30 21.73
C SER A 85 -29.34 3.22 21.73
N SER A 86 -28.70 3.00 22.89
CA SER A 86 -27.24 2.84 22.98
C SER A 86 -26.72 1.65 22.15
N THR A 87 -27.44 0.53 22.17
CA THR A 87 -27.10 -0.68 21.39
C THR A 87 -27.21 -0.41 19.89
N ALA A 88 -28.27 0.29 19.46
CA ALA A 88 -28.47 0.64 18.06
C ALA A 88 -27.37 1.56 17.52
N ILE A 89 -26.97 2.57 18.32
CA ILE A 89 -25.87 3.49 18.01
C ILE A 89 -24.55 2.73 17.89
N ALA A 90 -24.20 1.92 18.89
CA ALA A 90 -22.96 1.14 18.89
C ALA A 90 -22.92 0.15 17.72
N SER A 91 -24.04 -0.49 17.41
CA SER A 91 -24.13 -1.43 16.29
C SER A 91 -24.00 -0.71 14.95
N ALA A 92 -24.61 0.47 14.77
CA ALA A 92 -24.45 1.30 13.57
C ALA A 92 -22.98 1.69 13.35
N GLU A 93 -22.26 1.98 14.43
CA GLU A 93 -20.82 2.26 14.37
C GLU A 93 -20.01 1.02 13.97
N VAL A 94 -20.30 -0.15 14.54
CA VAL A 94 -19.65 -1.43 14.18
C VAL A 94 -19.88 -1.80 12.72
N SER A 95 -21.12 -1.70 12.21
CA SER A 95 -21.41 -2.00 10.80
C SER A 95 -20.60 -1.10 9.86
N HIS A 96 -20.49 0.19 10.19
CA HIS A 96 -19.71 1.12 9.39
C HIS A 96 -18.20 0.81 9.41
N TYR A 97 -17.66 0.42 10.57
CA TYR A 97 -16.26 0.00 10.64
C TYR A 97 -16.00 -1.30 9.89
N ALA A 98 -16.96 -2.24 9.90
CA ALA A 98 -16.89 -3.47 9.12
C ALA A 98 -16.83 -3.15 7.60
N ASP A 99 -17.71 -2.27 7.11
CA ASP A 99 -17.70 -1.83 5.69
C ASP A 99 -16.38 -1.11 5.31
N LEU A 100 -15.84 -0.28 6.22
CA LEU A 100 -14.56 0.39 5.98
C LEU A 100 -13.39 -0.61 5.93
N MET A 101 -13.45 -1.65 6.77
CA MET A 101 -12.41 -2.68 6.80
C MET A 101 -12.48 -3.58 5.57
N ASP A 102 -13.68 -3.93 5.10
CA ASP A 102 -13.92 -4.64 3.83
C ASP A 102 -13.23 -3.93 2.65
N GLN A 103 -13.39 -2.60 2.55
CA GLN A 103 -12.70 -1.80 1.53
C GLN A 103 -11.16 -1.81 1.68
N ARG A 104 -10.64 -1.89 2.91
CA ARG A 104 -9.20 -1.96 3.16
C ARG A 104 -8.64 -3.34 2.81
N LEU A 105 -9.36 -4.40 3.15
CA LEU A 105 -9.00 -5.78 2.81
C LEU A 105 -8.99 -5.99 1.29
N ALA A 106 -9.97 -5.47 0.56
CA ALA A 106 -9.97 -5.52 -0.91
C ALA A 106 -8.74 -4.81 -1.53
N LYS A 107 -8.27 -3.71 -0.92
CA LYS A 107 -7.02 -3.06 -1.34
C LYS A 107 -5.80 -3.92 -1.01
N GLN A 108 -5.76 -4.55 0.16
CA GLN A 108 -4.68 -5.47 0.55
C GLN A 108 -4.61 -6.69 -0.37
N GLU A 109 -5.75 -7.29 -0.72
CA GLU A 109 -5.85 -8.40 -1.67
C GLU A 109 -5.22 -8.02 -3.03
N LYS A 110 -5.54 -6.82 -3.53
CA LYS A 110 -4.93 -6.32 -4.77
C LYS A 110 -3.41 -6.15 -4.62
N MET A 111 -2.95 -5.55 -3.54
CA MET A 111 -1.51 -5.37 -3.28
C MET A 111 -0.77 -6.71 -3.17
N ALA A 112 -1.39 -7.71 -2.55
CA ALA A 112 -0.85 -9.07 -2.44
C ALA A 112 -0.65 -9.71 -3.82
N ARG A 113 -1.67 -9.65 -4.68
CA ARG A 113 -1.61 -10.15 -6.06
C ARG A 113 -0.54 -9.45 -6.90
N ASP A 114 -0.46 -8.12 -6.82
CA ASP A 114 0.54 -7.33 -7.54
C ASP A 114 1.97 -7.68 -7.06
N ALA A 115 2.15 -7.88 -5.74
CA ALA A 115 3.41 -8.33 -5.16
C ALA A 115 3.77 -9.77 -5.59
N SER A 116 2.80 -10.68 -5.64
CA SER A 116 2.98 -12.07 -6.11
C SER A 116 3.43 -12.13 -7.57
N SER A 117 2.80 -11.32 -8.45
CA SER A 117 3.23 -11.17 -9.84
C SER A 117 4.67 -10.63 -9.95
N SER A 118 5.01 -9.63 -9.13
CA SER A 118 6.36 -9.07 -9.06
C SER A 118 7.38 -10.12 -8.61
N MET A 119 6.99 -10.99 -7.67
CA MET A 119 7.82 -12.07 -7.16
C MET A 119 8.15 -13.11 -8.25
N SER A 120 7.18 -13.44 -9.11
CA SER A 120 7.40 -14.29 -10.28
C SER A 120 8.39 -13.68 -11.28
N ALA A 121 8.29 -12.36 -11.51
CA ALA A 121 9.23 -11.65 -12.38
C ALA A 121 10.66 -11.65 -11.82
N ILE A 122 10.81 -11.43 -10.51
CA ILE A 122 12.10 -11.52 -9.80
C ILE A 122 12.71 -12.91 -9.94
N ASN A 123 11.94 -13.99 -9.75
CA ASN A 123 12.46 -15.35 -9.93
C ASN A 123 12.97 -15.61 -11.36
N THR A 124 12.27 -15.06 -12.36
CA THR A 124 12.72 -15.13 -13.76
C THR A 124 14.04 -14.39 -13.95
N ALA A 125 14.16 -13.19 -13.38
CA ALA A 125 15.39 -12.39 -13.44
C ALA A 125 16.57 -13.10 -12.75
N ILE A 126 16.35 -13.75 -11.60
CA ILE A 126 17.38 -14.55 -10.90
C ILE A 126 17.92 -15.67 -11.80
N MET A 127 17.02 -16.38 -12.49
CA MET A 127 17.42 -17.44 -13.42
C MET A 127 18.24 -16.89 -14.59
N GLN A 128 17.82 -15.74 -15.15
CA GLN A 128 18.54 -15.08 -16.24
C GLN A 128 19.93 -14.61 -15.81
N VAL A 129 20.06 -13.95 -14.66
CA VAL A 129 21.36 -13.52 -14.12
C VAL A 129 22.27 -14.71 -13.86
N SER A 130 21.74 -15.80 -13.30
CA SER A 130 22.51 -17.03 -13.06
C SER A 130 23.03 -17.64 -14.36
N ALA A 131 22.21 -17.69 -15.41
CA ALA A 131 22.62 -18.17 -16.73
C ALA A 131 23.69 -17.27 -17.36
N SER A 132 23.51 -15.94 -17.29
CA SER A 132 24.51 -14.99 -17.76
C SER A 132 25.83 -15.11 -17.01
N ALA A 133 25.80 -15.25 -15.68
CA ALA A 133 26.99 -15.46 -14.86
C ALA A 133 27.76 -16.72 -15.29
N SER A 134 27.05 -17.84 -15.52
CA SER A 134 27.65 -19.08 -16.03
C SER A 134 28.28 -18.91 -17.41
N GLN A 135 27.63 -18.16 -18.31
CA GLN A 135 28.17 -17.86 -19.64
C GLN A 135 29.46 -17.01 -19.54
N VAL A 136 29.47 -15.97 -18.70
CA VAL A 136 30.67 -15.14 -18.51
C VAL A 136 31.81 -15.96 -17.92
N ALA A 137 31.54 -16.91 -17.01
CA ALA A 137 32.58 -17.78 -16.44
C ALA A 137 33.22 -18.65 -17.53
N SER A 138 32.41 -19.22 -18.43
CA SER A 138 32.92 -19.99 -19.56
C SER A 138 33.76 -19.14 -20.50
N LEU A 139 33.34 -17.90 -20.80
CA LEU A 139 34.12 -16.97 -21.61
C LEU A 139 35.45 -16.60 -20.96
N ALA A 140 35.46 -16.32 -19.65
CA ALA A 140 36.66 -16.01 -18.89
C ALA A 140 37.65 -17.17 -18.91
N GLU A 141 37.18 -18.42 -18.72
CA GLU A 141 38.03 -19.61 -18.77
C GLU A 141 38.63 -19.83 -20.17
N ASN A 142 37.83 -19.69 -21.23
CA ASN A 142 38.33 -19.81 -22.61
C ASN A 142 39.38 -18.74 -22.93
N ALA A 143 39.17 -17.51 -22.45
CA ALA A 143 40.11 -16.42 -22.65
C ALA A 143 41.40 -16.63 -21.85
N ARG A 144 41.30 -17.15 -20.62
CA ARG A 144 42.44 -17.56 -19.77
C ARG A 144 43.27 -18.65 -20.46
N GLN A 145 42.63 -19.67 -21.02
CA GLN A 145 43.31 -20.74 -21.77
C GLN A 145 44.01 -20.19 -23.02
N SER A 146 43.36 -19.27 -23.74
CA SER A 146 43.95 -18.61 -24.91
C SER A 146 45.17 -17.75 -24.55
N SER A 147 45.11 -17.00 -23.44
CA SER A 147 46.26 -16.25 -22.93
C SER A 147 47.43 -17.14 -22.53
N HIS A 148 47.17 -18.30 -21.92
CA HIS A 148 48.21 -19.28 -21.62
C HIS A 148 48.85 -19.86 -22.89
N HIS A 149 48.05 -20.18 -23.90
CA HIS A 149 48.56 -20.65 -25.18
C HIS A 149 49.45 -19.60 -25.86
N ASN A 150 48.98 -18.36 -25.94
CA ASN A 150 49.75 -17.24 -26.50
C ASN A 150 51.05 -17.00 -25.73
N HIS A 151 51.03 -17.13 -24.40
CA HIS A 151 52.25 -17.01 -23.59
C HIS A 151 53.26 -18.12 -23.93
N SER A 152 52.81 -19.35 -24.21
CA SER A 152 53.68 -20.44 -24.66
C SER A 152 54.29 -20.12 -26.02
N GLU A 153 53.48 -19.69 -27.00
CA GLU A 153 53.99 -19.34 -28.34
C GLU A 153 55.01 -18.19 -28.30
N LEU A 154 54.80 -17.19 -27.44
CA LEU A 154 55.78 -16.11 -27.26
C LEU A 154 57.09 -16.60 -26.65
N ALA A 155 57.03 -17.57 -25.73
CA ALA A 155 58.24 -18.17 -25.16
C ALA A 155 59.06 -18.90 -26.25
N ASP A 156 58.38 -19.67 -27.10
CA ASP A 156 59.01 -20.36 -28.23
C ASP A 156 59.65 -19.36 -29.21
N ILE A 157 58.97 -18.26 -29.53
CA ILE A 157 59.52 -17.20 -30.41
C ILE A 157 60.75 -16.53 -29.78
N ILE A 158 60.76 -16.31 -28.46
CA ILE A 158 61.91 -15.74 -27.75
C ILE A 158 63.10 -16.71 -27.82
N GLU A 159 62.86 -18.01 -27.67
CA GLU A 159 63.89 -19.05 -27.82
C GLU A 159 64.44 -19.09 -29.25
N ASP A 160 63.58 -19.07 -30.27
CA ASP A 160 63.99 -19.00 -31.68
C ASP A 160 64.84 -17.75 -31.96
N MET A 161 64.47 -16.60 -31.40
CA MET A 161 65.25 -15.37 -31.52
C MET A 161 66.64 -15.48 -30.89
N ALA A 162 66.74 -16.15 -29.74
CA ALA A 162 68.03 -16.43 -29.11
C ALA A 162 68.88 -17.34 -30.01
N GLY A 163 68.28 -18.38 -30.61
CA GLY A 163 68.97 -19.26 -31.56
C GLY A 163 69.43 -18.54 -32.83
N VAL A 164 68.64 -17.61 -33.38
CA VAL A 164 69.08 -16.79 -34.53
C VAL A 164 70.21 -15.84 -34.14
N ALA A 165 70.19 -15.29 -32.92
CA ALA A 165 71.28 -14.46 -32.41
C ALA A 165 72.59 -15.25 -32.28
N GLU A 166 72.54 -16.48 -31.76
CA GLU A 166 73.70 -17.37 -31.66
C GLU A 166 74.29 -17.68 -33.04
N ARG A 167 73.47 -18.15 -33.99
CA ARG A 167 73.91 -18.45 -35.37
C ARG A 167 74.51 -17.23 -36.09
N SER A 168 74.05 -16.03 -35.74
CA SER A 168 74.58 -14.80 -36.33
C SER A 168 75.93 -14.41 -35.74
N ASN A 169 76.18 -14.71 -34.46
CA ASN A 169 77.52 -14.61 -33.88
C ASN A 169 78.48 -15.60 -34.55
N ASP A 170 78.07 -16.85 -34.75
CA ASP A 170 78.88 -17.85 -35.47
C ASP A 170 79.25 -17.36 -36.89
N ALA A 171 78.30 -16.71 -37.58
CA ALA A 171 78.53 -16.13 -38.89
C ALA A 171 79.53 -14.96 -38.86
N LEU A 172 79.53 -14.13 -37.82
CA LEU A 172 80.53 -13.08 -37.62
C LEU A 172 81.92 -13.65 -37.37
N ASP A 173 82.02 -14.73 -36.61
CA ASP A 173 83.31 -15.41 -36.36
C ASP A 173 83.87 -15.99 -37.66
N MET A 174 83.04 -16.67 -38.46
CA MET A 174 83.43 -17.18 -39.78
C MET A 174 83.86 -16.07 -40.74
N LEU A 175 83.19 -14.91 -40.72
CA LEU A 175 83.58 -13.76 -41.53
C LEU A 175 84.89 -13.13 -41.07
N THR A 176 85.16 -13.13 -39.78
CA THR A 176 86.43 -12.67 -39.22
C THR A 176 87.57 -13.57 -39.69
N GLU A 177 87.38 -14.89 -39.64
CA GLU A 177 88.37 -15.85 -40.18
C GLU A 177 88.55 -15.71 -41.69
N LEU A 178 87.47 -15.44 -42.45
CA LEU A 178 87.55 -15.17 -43.89
C LEU A 178 88.36 -13.90 -44.16
N ASN A 179 88.16 -12.84 -43.37
CA ASN A 179 88.90 -11.58 -43.54
C ASN A 179 90.40 -11.78 -43.30
N ASP A 180 90.78 -12.57 -42.29
CA ASP A 180 92.17 -12.95 -42.05
C ASP A 180 92.78 -13.73 -43.23
N LYS A 181 91.99 -14.62 -43.86
CA LYS A 181 92.42 -15.35 -45.06
C LYS A 181 92.59 -14.42 -46.26
N ILE A 182 91.68 -13.47 -46.46
CA ILE A 182 91.74 -12.45 -47.53
C ILE A 182 93.01 -11.59 -47.36
N GLU A 183 93.33 -11.14 -46.14
CA GLU A 183 94.55 -10.38 -45.85
C GLU A 183 95.83 -11.19 -46.15
N ARG A 184 95.85 -12.48 -45.83
CA ARG A 184 96.98 -13.36 -46.21
C ARG A 184 97.13 -13.46 -47.72
N VAL A 185 96.02 -13.58 -48.46
CA VAL A 185 96.06 -13.58 -49.94
C VAL A 185 96.59 -12.26 -50.47
N ARG A 186 96.12 -11.12 -49.97
CA ARG A 186 96.62 -9.78 -50.34
C ARG A 186 98.14 -9.67 -50.17
N ASN A 187 98.67 -10.12 -49.03
CA ASN A 187 100.11 -10.10 -48.76
C ASN A 187 100.90 -10.97 -49.75
N VAL A 188 100.40 -12.16 -50.10
CA VAL A 188 101.03 -13.02 -51.11
C VAL A 188 100.96 -12.39 -52.50
N THR A 189 99.83 -11.83 -52.90
CA THR A 189 99.67 -11.16 -54.20
C THR A 189 100.59 -9.94 -54.33
N SER A 190 100.72 -9.13 -53.27
CA SER A 190 101.65 -7.99 -53.20
C SER A 190 103.11 -8.42 -53.32
N MET A 191 103.49 -9.54 -52.68
CA MET A 191 104.83 -10.11 -52.84
C MET A 191 105.09 -10.58 -54.28
N ILE A 192 104.11 -11.21 -54.94
CA ILE A 192 104.23 -11.65 -56.34
C ILE A 192 104.35 -10.45 -57.28
N GLU A 193 103.59 -9.37 -57.04
CA GLU A 193 103.71 -8.12 -57.79
C GLU A 193 105.13 -7.55 -57.68
N GLY A 194 105.68 -7.50 -56.46
CA GLY A 194 107.06 -7.07 -56.25
C GLY A 194 108.09 -7.94 -56.97
N ILE A 195 107.90 -9.26 -57.01
CA ILE A 195 108.75 -10.18 -57.78
C ILE A 195 108.60 -9.93 -59.29
N ALA A 196 107.38 -9.71 -59.78
CA ALA A 196 107.12 -9.41 -61.19
C ALA A 196 107.79 -8.10 -61.62
N GLU A 197 107.69 -7.04 -60.80
CA GLU A 197 108.35 -5.75 -61.03
C GLU A 197 109.89 -5.88 -61.03
N GLN A 198 110.45 -6.58 -60.06
CA GLN A 198 111.89 -6.88 -60.03
C GLN A 198 112.34 -7.68 -61.25
N THR A 199 111.56 -8.68 -61.66
CA THR A 199 111.83 -9.50 -62.85
C THR A 199 111.76 -8.66 -64.12
N HIS A 200 110.80 -7.73 -64.21
CA HIS A 200 110.69 -6.77 -65.29
C HIS A 200 111.94 -5.89 -65.36
N LEU A 201 112.40 -5.32 -64.25
CA LEU A 201 113.63 -4.50 -64.20
C LEU A 201 114.89 -5.31 -64.57
N LEU A 202 115.01 -6.55 -64.08
CA LEU A 202 116.09 -7.48 -64.43
C LEU A 202 116.11 -7.79 -65.93
N SER A 203 114.94 -8.11 -66.49
CA SER A 203 114.80 -8.40 -67.92
C SER A 203 115.07 -7.19 -68.81
N LEU A 204 114.76 -5.98 -68.33
CA LEU A 204 115.08 -4.73 -69.01
C LEU A 204 116.59 -4.50 -69.03
N ASN A 205 117.27 -4.65 -67.89
CA ASN A 205 118.73 -4.56 -67.80
C ASN A 205 119.42 -5.60 -68.70
N ALA A 206 118.91 -6.83 -68.72
CA ALA A 206 119.41 -7.89 -69.59
C ALA A 206 119.17 -7.58 -71.09
N SER A 207 118.02 -6.99 -71.44
CA SER A 207 117.73 -6.56 -72.81
C SER A 207 118.66 -5.43 -73.27
N ILE A 208 118.99 -4.49 -72.38
CA ILE A 208 119.95 -3.41 -72.64
C ILE A 208 121.35 -3.98 -72.87
N GLU A 209 121.83 -4.88 -72.01
CA GLU A 209 123.17 -5.45 -72.15
C GLU A 209 123.27 -6.39 -73.37
N ALA A 210 122.19 -7.11 -73.69
CA ALA A 210 122.09 -7.88 -74.93
C ALA A 210 122.16 -7.00 -76.19
N ALA A 211 121.53 -5.82 -76.18
CA ALA A 211 121.65 -4.84 -77.26
C ALA A 211 123.09 -4.26 -77.35
N ARG A 212 123.76 -4.10 -76.20
CA ARG A 212 125.13 -3.60 -76.09
C ARG A 212 126.17 -4.58 -76.65
N ALA A 213 125.90 -5.88 -76.57
CA ALA A 213 126.74 -6.95 -77.13
C ALA A 213 126.59 -7.12 -78.66
N GLY A 214 125.73 -6.36 -79.34
CA GLY A 214 125.57 -6.38 -80.80
C GLY A 214 125.07 -7.73 -81.34
N GLU A 215 125.66 -8.22 -82.43
CA GLU A 215 125.25 -9.49 -83.09
C GLU A 215 125.39 -10.72 -82.18
N HIS A 216 126.34 -10.71 -81.23
CA HIS A 216 126.53 -11.81 -80.27
C HIS A 216 125.44 -11.87 -79.18
N GLY A 217 124.67 -10.79 -78.99
CA GLY A 217 123.61 -10.69 -77.98
C GLY A 217 122.20 -11.04 -78.47
N ARG A 218 121.98 -11.32 -79.77
CA ARG A 218 120.63 -11.53 -80.34
C ARG A 218 119.81 -12.60 -79.65
N GLY A 219 120.40 -13.76 -79.34
CA GLY A 219 119.68 -14.84 -78.65
C GLY A 219 119.26 -14.46 -77.23
N PHE A 220 120.13 -13.76 -76.50
CA PHE A 220 119.85 -13.23 -75.17
C PHE A 220 118.77 -12.14 -75.19
N ALA A 221 118.76 -11.27 -76.21
CA ALA A 221 117.74 -10.22 -76.34
C ALA A 221 116.33 -10.79 -76.50
N VAL A 222 116.16 -11.91 -77.24
CA VAL A 222 114.86 -12.59 -77.40
C VAL A 222 114.39 -13.17 -76.07
N VAL A 223 115.27 -13.86 -75.33
CA VAL A 223 114.92 -14.44 -74.02
C VAL A 223 114.58 -13.33 -73.01
N ALA A 224 115.36 -12.24 -72.98
CA ALA A 224 115.10 -11.10 -72.11
C ALA A 224 113.76 -10.41 -72.44
N GLY A 225 113.40 -10.30 -73.72
CA GLY A 225 112.10 -9.82 -74.17
C GLY A 225 110.92 -10.71 -73.75
N GLU A 226 111.09 -12.04 -73.80
CA GLU A 226 110.06 -12.99 -73.36
C GLU A 226 109.88 -12.98 -71.83
N VAL A 227 110.99 -12.91 -71.06
CA VAL A 227 110.95 -12.76 -69.60
C VAL A 227 110.28 -11.44 -69.22
N ARG A 228 110.56 -10.35 -69.94
CA ARG A 228 109.89 -9.06 -69.75
C ARG A 228 108.38 -9.16 -69.97
N ASN A 229 107.96 -9.80 -71.05
CA ASN A 229 106.55 -10.00 -71.37
C ASN A 229 105.84 -10.86 -70.31
N LEU A 230 106.50 -11.94 -69.86
CA LEU A 230 105.99 -12.79 -68.78
C LEU A 230 105.84 -12.01 -67.48
N ALA A 231 106.83 -11.19 -67.10
CA ALA A 231 106.76 -10.33 -65.92
C ALA A 231 105.59 -9.31 -65.99
N LEU A 232 105.37 -8.68 -67.15
CA LEU A 232 104.23 -7.78 -67.38
C LEU A 232 102.88 -8.51 -67.29
N LYS A 233 102.78 -9.72 -67.84
CA LYS A 233 101.56 -10.55 -67.72
C LYS A 233 101.31 -10.96 -66.27
N THR A 234 102.35 -11.33 -65.53
CA THR A 234 102.25 -11.65 -64.10
C THR A 234 101.73 -10.44 -63.33
N SER A 235 102.33 -9.25 -63.51
CA SER A 235 101.90 -7.99 -62.88
C SER A 235 100.44 -7.66 -63.17
N THR A 236 100.01 -7.78 -64.43
CA THR A 236 98.60 -7.55 -64.81
C THR A 236 97.65 -8.55 -64.12
N ALA A 237 98.07 -9.81 -63.99
CA ALA A 237 97.28 -10.85 -63.34
C ALA A 237 97.20 -10.64 -61.82
N THR A 238 98.30 -10.26 -61.15
CA THR A 238 98.32 -9.92 -59.73
C THR A 238 97.49 -8.69 -59.43
N GLN A 239 97.51 -7.68 -60.29
CA GLN A 239 96.63 -6.51 -60.16
C GLN A 239 95.14 -6.89 -60.27
N SER A 240 94.79 -7.80 -61.19
CA SER A 240 93.41 -8.32 -61.28
C SER A 240 93.00 -9.11 -60.02
N VAL A 241 93.94 -9.85 -59.41
CA VAL A 241 93.70 -10.55 -58.14
C VAL A 241 93.53 -9.56 -56.98
N ASP A 242 94.30 -8.46 -56.95
CA ASP A 242 94.16 -7.42 -55.92
C ASP A 242 92.79 -6.74 -55.99
N GLU A 243 92.27 -6.46 -57.19
CA GLU A 243 90.90 -5.97 -57.39
C GLU A 243 89.86 -6.94 -56.83
N LEU A 244 89.96 -8.24 -57.13
CA LEU A 244 89.07 -9.27 -56.58
C LEU A 244 89.16 -9.37 -55.05
N VAL A 245 90.35 -9.26 -54.48
CA VAL A 245 90.58 -9.26 -53.03
C VAL A 245 89.95 -8.03 -52.38
N ASN A 246 90.06 -6.85 -53.00
CA ASN A 246 89.40 -5.63 -52.55
C ASN A 246 87.87 -5.78 -52.57
N ASP A 247 87.31 -6.33 -53.64
CA ASP A 247 85.88 -6.60 -53.76
C ASP A 247 85.37 -7.59 -52.70
N MET A 248 86.13 -8.66 -52.43
CA MET A 248 85.82 -9.62 -51.37
C MET A 248 85.86 -8.97 -49.98
N HIS A 249 86.86 -8.13 -49.72
CA HIS A 249 86.98 -7.39 -48.45
C HIS A 249 85.80 -6.43 -48.25
N GLN A 250 85.44 -5.66 -49.27
CA GLN A 250 84.30 -4.74 -49.21
C GLN A 250 82.96 -5.47 -49.05
N SER A 251 82.80 -6.61 -49.73
CA SER A 251 81.64 -7.50 -49.57
C SER A 251 81.56 -8.05 -48.13
N GLY A 252 82.68 -8.50 -47.57
CA GLY A 252 82.76 -8.98 -46.18
C GLY A 252 82.32 -7.93 -45.17
N HIS A 253 82.80 -6.69 -45.30
CA HIS A 253 82.36 -5.58 -44.45
C HIS A 253 80.86 -5.29 -44.57
N SER A 254 80.29 -5.36 -45.77
CA SER A 254 78.85 -5.17 -45.97
C SER A 254 78.02 -6.24 -45.26
N VAL A 255 78.48 -7.51 -45.29
CA VAL A 255 77.83 -8.61 -44.57
C VAL A 255 77.91 -8.40 -43.05
N VAL A 256 79.07 -8.02 -42.52
CA VAL A 256 79.25 -7.72 -41.08
C VAL A 256 78.30 -6.60 -40.63
N ALA A 257 78.20 -5.51 -41.39
CA ALA A 257 77.28 -4.41 -41.09
C ALA A 257 75.81 -4.88 -41.09
N THR A 258 75.45 -5.73 -42.05
CA THR A 258 74.10 -6.32 -42.15
C THR A 258 73.77 -7.21 -40.96
N ILE A 259 74.70 -8.07 -40.54
CA ILE A 259 74.53 -8.92 -39.35
C ILE A 259 74.43 -8.06 -38.07
N GLY A 260 75.24 -7.01 -37.94
CA GLY A 260 75.13 -6.08 -36.80
C GLY A 260 73.76 -5.42 -36.70
N SER A 261 73.18 -5.00 -37.84
CA SER A 261 71.81 -4.48 -37.91
C SER A 261 70.77 -5.54 -37.53
N LEU A 262 70.93 -6.77 -38.02
CA LEU A 262 70.07 -7.90 -37.68
C LEU A 262 70.08 -8.18 -36.17
N MET A 263 71.25 -8.20 -35.53
CA MET A 263 71.38 -8.41 -34.08
C MET A 263 70.69 -7.32 -33.26
N THR A 264 70.79 -6.07 -33.71
CA THR A 264 70.10 -4.96 -33.06
C THR A 264 68.58 -5.15 -33.14
N ARG A 265 68.07 -5.49 -34.32
CA ARG A 265 66.64 -5.75 -34.53
C ARG A 265 66.13 -6.95 -33.73
N ILE A 266 66.89 -8.04 -33.64
CA ILE A 266 66.50 -9.20 -32.84
C ILE A 266 66.39 -8.82 -31.37
N ARG A 267 67.35 -8.07 -30.83
CA ARG A 267 67.31 -7.60 -29.44
C ARG A 267 66.08 -6.74 -29.15
N GLU A 268 65.80 -5.76 -30.01
CA GLU A 268 64.61 -4.90 -29.89
C GLU A 268 63.31 -5.71 -29.93
N ARG A 269 63.21 -6.68 -30.85
CA ARG A 269 62.02 -7.53 -30.98
C ARG A 269 61.84 -8.47 -29.80
N SER A 270 62.93 -9.06 -29.29
CA SER A 270 62.90 -9.90 -28.10
C SER A 270 62.41 -9.13 -26.87
N GLN A 271 62.90 -7.90 -26.67
CA GLN A 271 62.41 -7.02 -25.61
C GLN A 271 60.92 -6.68 -25.77
N GLY A 272 60.47 -6.38 -26.99
CA GLY A 272 59.05 -6.17 -27.28
C GLY A 272 58.20 -7.40 -26.95
N MET A 273 58.70 -8.59 -27.27
CA MET A 273 58.02 -9.87 -26.98
C MET A 273 57.88 -10.13 -25.48
N GLN A 274 58.92 -9.83 -24.70
CA GLN A 274 58.88 -9.92 -23.23
C GLN A 274 57.82 -8.99 -22.63
N GLN A 275 57.67 -7.78 -23.18
CA GLN A 275 56.64 -6.83 -22.75
C GLN A 275 55.22 -7.29 -23.12
N VAL A 276 55.04 -7.97 -24.26
CA VAL A 276 53.76 -8.62 -24.59
C VAL A 276 53.47 -9.76 -23.61
N GLY A 277 54.49 -10.57 -23.28
CA GLY A 277 54.37 -11.66 -22.31
C GLY A 277 53.91 -11.19 -20.92
N SER A 278 54.47 -10.07 -20.43
CA SER A 278 54.02 -9.48 -19.15
C SER A 278 52.58 -8.96 -19.22
N GLY A 279 52.18 -8.36 -20.34
CA GLY A 279 50.79 -7.94 -20.57
C GLY A 279 49.80 -9.11 -20.55
N LEU A 280 50.16 -10.25 -21.16
CA LEU A 280 49.35 -11.47 -21.09
C LEU A 280 49.25 -12.03 -19.67
N ALA A 281 50.33 -11.97 -18.89
CA ALA A 281 50.30 -12.40 -17.49
C ALA A 281 49.32 -11.56 -16.66
N THR A 282 49.30 -10.24 -16.86
CA THR A 282 48.29 -9.36 -16.24
C THR A 282 46.87 -9.73 -16.69
N ILE A 283 46.65 -9.97 -17.99
CA ILE A 283 45.33 -10.38 -18.51
C ILE A 283 44.85 -11.68 -17.84
N THR A 284 45.73 -12.67 -17.63
CA THR A 284 45.39 -13.90 -16.93
C THR A 284 44.93 -13.63 -15.49
N GLN A 285 45.61 -12.72 -14.77
CA GLN A 285 45.21 -12.32 -13.41
C GLN A 285 43.85 -11.62 -13.38
N GLU A 286 43.54 -10.80 -14.40
CA GLU A 286 42.23 -10.17 -14.55
C GLU A 286 41.13 -11.23 -14.76
N PHE A 287 41.38 -12.29 -15.54
CA PHE A 287 40.42 -13.38 -15.69
C PHE A 287 40.18 -14.15 -14.38
N ASP A 288 41.22 -14.38 -13.57
CA ASP A 288 41.06 -14.96 -12.24
C ASP A 288 40.21 -14.05 -11.31
N HIS A 289 40.34 -12.74 -11.46
CA HIS A 289 39.48 -11.78 -10.76
C HIS A 289 38.02 -11.89 -11.23
N VAL A 290 37.78 -11.91 -12.54
CA VAL A 290 36.44 -12.07 -13.11
C VAL A 290 35.78 -13.36 -12.61
N GLN A 291 36.51 -14.47 -12.52
CA GLN A 291 35.98 -15.74 -12.05
C GLN A 291 35.56 -15.72 -10.57
N ARG A 292 36.31 -15.01 -9.73
CA ARG A 292 35.94 -14.77 -8.32
C ARG A 292 34.66 -13.94 -8.20
N GLU A 293 34.56 -12.86 -8.97
CA GLU A 293 33.35 -12.01 -8.99
C GLU A 293 32.11 -12.81 -9.42
N ILE A 294 32.25 -13.67 -10.43
CA ILE A 294 31.14 -14.53 -10.89
C ILE A 294 30.69 -15.51 -9.81
N THR A 295 31.64 -16.05 -9.05
CA THR A 295 31.32 -16.93 -7.90
C THR A 295 30.51 -16.16 -6.86
N SER A 296 30.91 -14.93 -6.54
CA SER A 296 30.16 -14.06 -5.62
C SER A 296 28.75 -13.73 -6.13
N VAL A 297 28.61 -13.46 -7.44
CA VAL A 297 27.28 -13.27 -8.07
C VAL A 297 26.41 -14.52 -7.94
N ALA A 298 26.96 -15.72 -8.14
CA ALA A 298 26.22 -16.97 -8.00
C ALA A 298 25.73 -17.21 -6.56
N GLU A 299 26.56 -16.90 -5.56
CA GLU A 299 26.19 -16.94 -4.14
C GLU A 299 25.08 -15.92 -3.83
N ALA A 300 25.23 -14.68 -4.29
CA ALA A 300 24.22 -13.64 -4.12
C ALA A 300 22.88 -14.02 -4.77
N MET A 301 22.90 -14.63 -5.95
CA MET A 301 21.69 -15.12 -6.62
C MET A 301 21.03 -16.26 -5.84
N THR A 302 21.81 -17.12 -5.17
CA THR A 302 21.26 -18.18 -4.33
C THR A 302 20.59 -17.61 -3.09
N SER A 303 21.23 -16.67 -2.39
CA SER A 303 20.63 -15.96 -1.26
C SER A 303 19.36 -15.20 -1.66
N THR A 304 19.40 -14.52 -2.81
CA THR A 304 18.24 -13.79 -3.35
C THR A 304 17.07 -14.72 -3.63
N ARG A 305 17.33 -15.94 -4.13
CA ARG A 305 16.31 -16.97 -4.37
C ARG A 305 15.65 -17.45 -3.07
N GLU A 306 16.42 -17.63 -2.01
CA GLU A 306 15.89 -18.02 -0.69
C GLU A 306 15.01 -16.93 -0.07
N HIS A 307 15.44 -15.67 -0.19
CA HIS A 307 14.64 -14.52 0.27
C HIS A 307 13.36 -14.37 -0.54
N SER A 308 13.48 -14.54 -1.86
CA SER A 308 12.36 -14.57 -2.80
C SER A 308 11.31 -15.61 -2.43
N GLN A 309 11.75 -16.81 -2.01
CA GLN A 309 10.86 -17.87 -1.56
C GLN A 309 10.15 -17.49 -0.24
N THR A 310 10.90 -16.97 0.73
CA THR A 310 10.34 -16.48 2.01
C THR A 310 9.26 -15.40 1.79
N VAL A 311 9.51 -14.46 0.88
CA VAL A 311 8.52 -13.43 0.52
C VAL A 311 7.30 -14.04 -0.14
N ALA A 312 7.47 -15.00 -1.07
CA ALA A 312 6.35 -15.69 -1.70
C ALA A 312 5.47 -16.44 -0.69
N ASP A 313 6.08 -17.10 0.30
CA ASP A 313 5.35 -17.80 1.36
C ASP A 313 4.61 -16.81 2.28
N SER A 314 5.24 -15.67 2.60
CA SER A 314 4.59 -14.60 3.37
C SER A 314 3.40 -13.98 2.63
N LEU A 315 3.48 -13.85 1.30
CA LEU A 315 2.38 -13.36 0.48
C LEU A 315 1.20 -14.32 0.45
N ARG A 316 1.44 -15.63 0.40
CA ARG A 316 0.37 -16.64 0.50
C ARG A 316 -0.34 -16.57 1.85
N GLN A 317 0.42 -16.45 2.94
CA GLN A 317 -0.17 -16.27 4.27
C GLN A 317 -1.03 -15.00 4.34
N LEU A 318 -0.56 -13.90 3.73
CA LEU A 318 -1.32 -12.65 3.68
C LEU A 318 -2.60 -12.77 2.83
N GLU A 319 -2.58 -13.52 1.74
CA GLU A 319 -3.78 -13.83 0.96
C GLU A 319 -4.81 -14.60 1.81
N ASP A 320 -4.38 -15.63 2.54
CA ASP A 320 -5.23 -16.39 3.46
C ASP A 320 -5.81 -15.50 4.58
N ASP A 321 -4.98 -14.65 5.20
CA ASP A 321 -5.40 -13.72 6.26
C ASP A 321 -6.42 -12.69 5.74
N VAL A 322 -6.26 -12.22 4.51
CA VAL A 322 -7.19 -11.29 3.86
C VAL A 322 -8.53 -11.96 3.58
N ASP A 323 -8.52 -13.20 3.08
CA ASP A 323 -9.72 -13.98 2.84
C ASP A 323 -10.49 -14.27 4.14
N GLU A 324 -9.77 -14.64 5.21
CA GLU A 324 -10.37 -14.82 6.53
C GLU A 324 -10.93 -13.49 7.06
N GLY A 325 -10.16 -12.41 6.95
CA GLY A 325 -10.57 -11.06 7.32
C GLY A 325 -11.87 -10.65 6.63
N ASN A 326 -12.00 -10.97 5.33
CA ASN A 326 -13.18 -10.63 4.54
C ASN A 326 -14.44 -11.34 5.04
N ARG A 327 -14.33 -12.64 5.34
CA ARG A 327 -15.42 -13.43 5.95
C ARG A 327 -15.81 -12.88 7.32
N ASN A 328 -14.82 -12.57 8.15
CA ASN A 328 -15.05 -12.01 9.49
C ASN A 328 -15.74 -10.64 9.42
N MET A 329 -15.42 -9.78 8.45
CA MET A 329 -16.09 -8.49 8.27
C MET A 329 -17.53 -8.65 7.81
N HIS A 330 -17.80 -9.60 6.91
CA HIS A 330 -19.17 -9.91 6.49
C HIS A 330 -20.05 -10.37 7.66
N ASP A 331 -19.52 -11.29 8.48
CA ASP A 331 -20.21 -11.80 9.66
C ASP A 331 -20.42 -10.70 10.71
N LEU A 332 -19.43 -9.85 10.93
CA LEU A 332 -19.52 -8.72 11.85
C LEU A 332 -20.59 -7.71 11.41
N ALA A 333 -20.65 -7.38 10.11
CA ALA A 333 -21.67 -6.50 9.56
C ALA A 333 -23.08 -7.10 9.68
N SER A 334 -23.21 -8.41 9.43
CA SER A 334 -24.46 -9.15 9.63
C SER A 334 -24.94 -9.13 11.09
N GLN A 335 -24.04 -9.40 12.04
CA GLN A 335 -24.35 -9.34 13.49
C GLN A 335 -24.71 -7.94 13.95
N ALA A 336 -24.01 -6.91 13.47
CA ALA A 336 -24.32 -5.51 13.78
C ALA A 336 -25.70 -5.11 13.27
N ARG A 337 -26.09 -5.53 12.06
CA ARG A 337 -27.46 -5.29 11.54
C ARG A 337 -28.51 -6.00 12.38
N ALA A 338 -28.29 -7.25 12.77
CA ALA A 338 -29.23 -7.98 13.62
C ALA A 338 -29.41 -7.31 15.00
N LEU A 339 -28.35 -6.76 15.58
CA LEU A 339 -28.43 -5.99 16.84
C LEU A 339 -29.18 -4.66 16.66
N MET A 340 -28.99 -3.97 15.52
CA MET A 340 -29.78 -2.79 15.18
C MET A 340 -31.26 -3.14 15.07
N ASP A 341 -31.63 -4.16 14.30
CA ASP A 341 -33.02 -4.58 14.12
C ASP A 341 -33.68 -4.97 15.46
N ALA A 342 -32.95 -5.66 16.34
CA ALA A 342 -33.43 -6.00 17.67
C ALA A 342 -33.66 -4.76 18.55
N ALA A 343 -32.74 -3.79 18.51
CA ALA A 343 -32.88 -2.54 19.24
C ALA A 343 -34.02 -1.67 18.69
N GLU A 344 -34.18 -1.60 17.36
CA GLU A 344 -35.32 -0.95 16.69
C GLU A 344 -36.65 -1.57 17.14
N GLY A 345 -36.72 -2.90 17.25
CA GLY A 345 -37.89 -3.62 17.74
C GLY A 345 -38.26 -3.22 19.17
N VAL A 346 -37.27 -3.18 20.07
CA VAL A 346 -37.47 -2.78 21.47
C VAL A 346 -37.96 -1.33 21.57
N ASP A 347 -37.32 -0.40 20.86
CA ASP A 347 -37.72 1.01 20.90
C ASP A 347 -39.13 1.21 20.28
N GLY A 348 -39.45 0.47 19.21
CA GLY A 348 -40.77 0.49 18.58
C GLY A 348 -41.90 0.01 19.50
N GLU A 349 -41.68 -1.04 20.28
CA GLU A 349 -42.64 -1.54 21.27
C GLU A 349 -42.80 -0.57 22.45
N LEU A 350 -41.70 -0.01 22.96
CA LEU A 350 -41.72 0.90 24.10
C LEU A 350 -42.37 2.25 23.78
N ALA A 351 -42.14 2.79 22.59
CA ALA A 351 -42.76 4.04 22.15
C ALA A 351 -44.28 3.93 21.89
N GLN A 352 -44.84 2.72 21.86
CA GLN A 352 -46.29 2.51 21.88
C GLN A 352 -46.87 2.56 23.31
N GLN A 353 -46.05 2.33 24.35
CA GLN A 353 -46.47 2.29 25.76
C GLN A 353 -46.66 3.67 26.42
N ARG A 354 -46.71 4.76 25.63
CA ARG A 354 -46.96 6.15 26.08
C ARG A 354 -46.02 6.62 27.20
N LEU A 355 -44.76 6.20 27.16
CA LEU A 355 -43.73 6.62 28.12
C LEU A 355 -43.27 8.04 27.78
N GLU A 356 -43.10 8.92 28.76
CA GLU A 356 -42.66 10.31 28.53
C GLU A 356 -41.16 10.34 28.16
N GLY A 357 -40.81 10.60 26.89
CA GLY A 357 -39.41 10.66 26.47
C GLY A 357 -39.26 11.22 25.06
N ARG A 358 -38.01 11.47 24.61
CA ARG A 358 -37.73 12.10 23.31
C ARG A 358 -38.32 11.30 22.14
N HIS A 359 -38.20 9.98 22.14
CA HIS A 359 -38.80 9.12 21.11
C HIS A 359 -40.34 9.23 21.08
N GLN A 360 -41.00 9.31 22.25
CA GLN A 360 -42.45 9.47 22.33
C GLN A 360 -42.92 10.87 21.88
N GLU A 361 -42.17 11.91 22.24
CA GLU A 361 -42.44 13.29 21.79
C GLU A 361 -42.38 13.36 20.28
N VAL A 362 -41.29 12.86 19.69
CA VAL A 362 -41.12 12.79 18.23
C VAL A 362 -42.18 11.91 17.58
N PHE A 363 -42.54 10.78 18.18
CA PHE A 363 -43.64 9.94 17.69
C PHE A 363 -44.97 10.68 17.62
N ARG A 364 -45.32 11.43 18.67
CA ARG A 364 -46.57 12.18 18.73
C ARG A 364 -46.61 13.25 17.64
N ILE A 365 -45.49 13.94 17.42
CA ILE A 365 -45.34 14.94 16.36
C ILE A 365 -45.45 14.29 14.99
N ALA A 366 -44.74 13.19 14.75
CA ALA A 366 -44.77 12.49 13.47
C ALA A 366 -46.17 11.97 13.13
N ARG A 367 -46.87 11.39 14.10
CA ARG A 367 -48.24 10.92 13.94
C ARG A 367 -49.19 12.08 13.63
N GLN A 368 -49.11 13.18 14.37
CA GLN A 368 -49.96 14.35 14.14
C GLN A 368 -49.69 14.97 12.76
N ALA A 369 -48.44 15.10 12.36
CA ALA A 369 -48.07 15.61 11.04
C ALA A 369 -48.54 14.67 9.93
N ALA A 370 -48.40 13.35 10.11
CA ALA A 370 -48.90 12.36 9.17
C ALA A 370 -50.42 12.47 8.97
N ASP A 371 -51.18 12.62 10.07
CA ASP A 371 -52.63 12.81 10.01
C ASP A 371 -53.03 14.14 9.35
N GLN A 372 -52.27 15.22 9.59
CA GLN A 372 -52.49 16.53 8.96
C GLN A 372 -52.23 16.48 7.45
N ILE A 373 -51.16 15.81 7.02
CA ILE A 373 -50.82 15.63 5.61
C ILE A 373 -51.85 14.72 4.92
N GLY A 374 -52.28 13.64 5.59
CA GLY A 374 -53.36 12.78 5.11
C GLY A 374 -54.62 13.59 4.81
N LYS A 375 -55.10 14.38 5.78
CA LYS A 375 -56.26 15.27 5.61
C LYS A 375 -56.06 16.34 4.54
N LEU A 376 -54.84 16.86 4.40
CA LEU A 376 -54.50 17.83 3.36
C LEU A 376 -54.63 17.19 1.97
N PHE A 377 -54.16 15.97 1.79
CA PHE A 377 -54.29 15.23 0.53
C PHE A 377 -55.74 14.84 0.24
N GLU A 378 -56.51 14.42 1.25
CA GLU A 378 -57.95 14.17 1.12
C GLU A 378 -58.71 15.40 0.62
N LYS A 379 -58.39 16.59 1.18
CA LYS A 379 -58.94 17.87 0.70
C LYS A 379 -58.50 18.20 -0.72
N GLY A 380 -57.23 17.97 -1.05
CA GLY A 380 -56.70 18.18 -2.40
C GLY A 380 -57.40 17.31 -3.44
N LEU A 381 -57.69 16.05 -3.10
CA LEU A 381 -58.48 15.13 -3.92
C LEU A 381 -59.93 15.61 -4.07
N ALA A 382 -60.59 15.97 -2.97
CA ALA A 382 -61.98 16.42 -2.98
C ALA A 382 -62.19 17.70 -3.80
N ASN A 383 -61.21 18.60 -3.79
CA ASN A 383 -61.24 19.88 -4.52
C ASN A 383 -60.68 19.79 -5.96
N GLY A 384 -60.29 18.60 -6.43
CA GLY A 384 -59.72 18.40 -7.76
C GLY A 384 -58.33 19.00 -7.98
N GLN A 385 -57.62 19.36 -6.90
CA GLN A 385 -56.25 19.89 -6.95
C GLN A 385 -55.19 18.77 -7.02
N LEU A 386 -55.58 17.54 -6.67
CA LEU A 386 -54.78 16.33 -6.80
C LEU A 386 -55.58 15.27 -7.55
N ALA A 387 -54.91 14.52 -8.43
CA ALA A 387 -55.48 13.33 -9.05
C ALA A 387 -55.19 12.08 -8.19
N HIS A 388 -56.18 11.20 -8.06
CA HIS A 388 -56.01 9.93 -7.32
C HIS A 388 -54.90 9.06 -7.92
N THR A 389 -54.79 9.02 -9.24
CA THR A 389 -53.73 8.30 -9.96
C THR A 389 -52.34 8.88 -9.68
N ALA A 390 -52.21 10.21 -9.59
CA ALA A 390 -50.94 10.85 -9.28
C ALA A 390 -50.42 10.44 -7.89
N LEU A 391 -51.28 10.39 -6.86
CA LEU A 391 -50.88 10.03 -5.51
C LEU A 391 -50.53 8.55 -5.33
N PHE A 392 -51.31 7.63 -5.93
CA PHE A 392 -51.19 6.19 -5.65
C PHE A 392 -50.57 5.36 -6.78
N SER A 393 -50.32 5.98 -7.93
CA SER A 393 -49.62 5.39 -9.07
C SER A 393 -48.72 6.46 -9.71
N PRO A 394 -47.75 6.99 -8.95
CA PRO A 394 -46.87 8.05 -9.44
C PRO A 394 -46.05 7.60 -10.64
N ASP A 395 -45.97 8.46 -11.65
CA ASP A 395 -45.07 8.34 -12.79
C ASP A 395 -43.82 9.17 -12.50
N TYR A 396 -42.73 8.53 -12.06
CA TYR A 396 -41.48 9.22 -11.74
C TYR A 396 -40.69 9.51 -13.02
N ARG A 397 -40.67 10.78 -13.43
CA ARG A 397 -39.94 11.22 -14.61
C ARG A 397 -38.60 11.81 -14.20
N ALA A 398 -37.51 11.15 -14.60
CA ALA A 398 -36.16 11.60 -14.31
C ALA A 398 -35.93 13.04 -14.83
N ILE A 399 -35.28 13.87 -14.02
CA ILE A 399 -34.85 15.23 -14.36
C ILE A 399 -33.43 15.12 -14.94
N PRO A 400 -33.24 15.35 -16.25
CA PRO A 400 -31.94 15.18 -16.89
C PRO A 400 -30.87 16.10 -16.29
N GLY A 401 -29.62 15.64 -16.26
CA GLY A 401 -28.49 16.47 -15.83
C GLY A 401 -28.34 16.66 -14.32
N THR A 402 -29.04 15.87 -13.50
CA THR A 402 -28.95 15.90 -12.03
C THR A 402 -28.12 14.72 -11.49
N GLN A 403 -27.30 14.96 -10.47
CA GLN A 403 -26.49 13.91 -9.84
C GLN A 403 -26.35 14.16 -8.32
N PRO A 404 -27.01 13.38 -7.43
CA PRO A 404 -27.87 12.22 -7.69
C PRO A 404 -29.12 12.55 -8.51
N LEU A 405 -29.72 11.52 -9.12
CA LEU A 405 -30.87 11.67 -10.01
C LEU A 405 -32.11 12.16 -9.25
N LEU A 406 -32.73 13.22 -9.77
CA LEU A 406 -34.00 13.78 -9.28
C LEU A 406 -35.15 13.39 -10.22
N TYR A 407 -36.40 13.47 -9.75
CA TYR A 407 -37.59 13.04 -10.47
C TYR A 407 -38.77 13.99 -10.29
N HIS A 408 -39.59 14.13 -11.32
CA HIS A 408 -40.90 14.77 -11.22
C HIS A 408 -42.03 13.75 -11.09
N THR A 409 -43.08 14.11 -10.37
CA THR A 409 -44.34 13.35 -10.27
C THR A 409 -45.56 14.28 -10.22
N GLY A 410 -46.75 13.73 -10.47
CA GLY A 410 -47.99 14.48 -10.62
C GLY A 410 -48.55 15.16 -9.36
N PHE A 411 -47.91 15.01 -8.19
CA PHE A 411 -48.29 15.70 -6.96
C PHE A 411 -47.28 16.77 -6.50
N ASP A 412 -46.18 16.97 -7.25
CA ASP A 412 -45.09 17.88 -6.88
C ASP A 412 -45.55 19.30 -6.62
N ASP A 413 -46.27 19.91 -7.57
CA ASP A 413 -46.77 21.29 -7.46
C ASP A 413 -47.69 21.50 -6.26
N PHE A 414 -48.43 20.45 -5.88
CA PHE A 414 -49.29 20.50 -4.71
C PHE A 414 -48.45 20.41 -3.43
N THR A 415 -47.51 19.47 -3.37
CA THR A 415 -46.66 19.29 -2.19
C THR A 415 -45.73 20.48 -1.96
N ASP A 416 -45.20 21.10 -3.01
CA ASP A 416 -44.31 22.26 -2.89
C ASP A 416 -45.02 23.48 -2.31
N ARG A 417 -46.31 23.66 -2.64
CA ARG A 417 -47.15 24.74 -2.09
C ARG A 417 -47.56 24.54 -0.63
N HIS A 418 -47.65 23.28 -0.17
CA HIS A 418 -48.32 22.98 1.09
C HIS A 418 -47.45 22.30 2.15
N LEU A 419 -46.53 21.40 1.78
CA LEU A 419 -45.80 20.58 2.76
C LEU A 419 -44.79 21.40 3.57
N GLN A 420 -44.08 22.37 2.97
CA GLN A 420 -43.12 23.19 3.73
C GLN A 420 -43.77 23.94 4.89
N ASN A 421 -45.02 24.43 4.73
CA ASN A 421 -45.76 25.10 5.79
C ASN A 421 -46.05 24.19 6.99
N LEU A 422 -46.13 22.88 6.78
CA LEU A 422 -46.31 21.88 7.84
C LEU A 422 -44.97 21.36 8.38
N GLN A 423 -43.95 21.28 7.53
CA GLN A 423 -42.65 20.67 7.84
C GLN A 423 -41.69 21.62 8.55
N GLU A 424 -41.55 22.86 8.08
CA GLU A 424 -40.57 23.83 8.58
C GLU A 424 -40.75 24.20 10.06
N PRO A 425 -41.98 24.46 10.56
CA PRO A 425 -42.16 24.82 11.97
C PRO A 425 -41.68 23.72 12.93
N LEU A 426 -41.75 22.45 12.50
CA LEU A 426 -41.35 21.32 13.34
C LEU A 426 -39.84 21.30 13.61
N LEU A 427 -39.02 21.73 12.65
CA LEU A 427 -37.56 21.76 12.77
C LEU A 427 -37.12 22.62 13.95
N THR A 428 -37.62 23.85 14.00
CA THR A 428 -37.23 24.85 15.01
C THR A 428 -37.89 24.58 16.35
N GLN A 429 -39.17 24.19 16.35
CA GLN A 429 -39.92 23.93 17.57
C GLN A 429 -39.37 22.72 18.35
N PHE A 430 -38.91 21.68 17.66
CA PHE A 430 -38.53 20.40 18.29
C PHE A 430 -37.06 20.01 18.11
N ARG A 431 -36.21 20.91 17.58
CA ARG A 431 -34.78 20.66 17.34
C ARG A 431 -34.54 19.39 16.51
N LEU A 432 -35.22 19.31 15.38
CA LEU A 432 -35.14 18.20 14.43
C LEU A 432 -34.12 18.52 13.33
N SER A 433 -33.45 17.49 12.83
CA SER A 433 -32.51 17.62 11.69
C SER A 433 -33.25 17.60 10.35
N TYR A 434 -34.36 16.87 10.26
CA TYR A 434 -35.30 16.94 9.14
C TYR A 434 -36.69 16.51 9.61
N ALA A 435 -37.72 17.01 8.93
CA ALA A 435 -39.10 16.58 9.09
C ALA A 435 -39.76 16.62 7.70
N ILE A 436 -40.02 15.46 7.12
CA ILE A 436 -40.37 15.33 5.70
C ILE A 436 -41.40 14.24 5.45
N ALA A 437 -42.22 14.41 4.42
CA ALA A 437 -43.05 13.35 3.87
C ALA A 437 -42.30 12.60 2.75
N CYS A 438 -42.47 11.29 2.69
CA CYS A 438 -42.03 10.46 1.58
C CYS A 438 -43.15 9.50 1.18
N ASP A 439 -43.22 9.13 -0.09
CA ASP A 439 -44.16 8.09 -0.54
C ASP A 439 -43.63 6.68 -0.26
N ARG A 440 -44.42 5.66 -0.62
CA ARG A 440 -44.08 4.23 -0.43
C ARG A 440 -42.80 3.76 -1.12
N ASN A 441 -42.31 4.48 -2.13
CA ASN A 441 -41.06 4.15 -2.81
C ASN A 441 -39.87 4.95 -2.27
N GLY A 442 -40.05 5.71 -1.19
CA GLY A 442 -39.00 6.55 -0.60
C GLY A 442 -38.78 7.86 -1.34
N TYR A 443 -39.69 8.24 -2.25
CA TYR A 443 -39.61 9.52 -2.94
C TYR A 443 -40.02 10.66 -2.01
N VAL A 444 -39.16 11.66 -1.88
CA VAL A 444 -39.41 12.88 -1.09
C VAL A 444 -39.79 14.01 -2.04
N PRO A 445 -41.10 14.31 -2.21
CA PRO A 445 -41.52 15.36 -3.13
C PRO A 445 -41.01 16.73 -2.71
N THR A 446 -41.10 17.07 -1.42
CA THR A 446 -40.75 18.40 -0.92
C THR A 446 -40.02 18.25 0.40
N HIS A 447 -38.71 18.45 0.37
CA HIS A 447 -37.85 18.47 1.55
C HIS A 447 -37.86 19.87 2.20
N ASN A 448 -37.33 19.93 3.42
CA ASN A 448 -37.06 21.18 4.14
C ASN A 448 -36.24 22.20 3.32
N ALA A 449 -36.56 23.48 3.45
CA ALA A 449 -36.10 24.58 2.59
C ALA A 449 -34.57 24.68 2.49
N ALA A 450 -33.83 24.40 3.58
CA ALA A 450 -32.38 24.48 3.61
C ALA A 450 -31.67 23.54 2.59
N VAL A 451 -32.34 22.45 2.21
CA VAL A 451 -31.83 21.40 1.30
C VAL A 451 -32.79 21.14 0.13
N SER A 452 -33.54 22.17 -0.27
CA SER A 452 -34.44 22.17 -1.43
C SER A 452 -34.01 23.25 -2.43
N ARG A 453 -32.70 23.35 -2.71
CA ARG A 453 -32.16 24.28 -3.70
C ARG A 453 -32.27 23.70 -5.11
N GLU A 454 -32.27 24.58 -6.11
CA GLU A 454 -32.25 24.18 -7.52
C GLU A 454 -30.96 23.41 -7.88
N PRO A 455 -31.04 22.33 -8.68
CA PRO A 455 -29.88 21.56 -9.09
C PRO A 455 -28.98 22.36 -10.04
N THR A 456 -27.68 22.09 -9.95
CA THR A 456 -26.64 22.77 -10.75
C THR A 456 -25.91 21.82 -11.71
N GLY A 457 -26.12 20.50 -11.57
CA GLY A 457 -25.40 19.46 -12.29
C GLY A 457 -24.05 19.09 -11.67
N SER A 458 -23.64 19.76 -10.57
CA SER A 458 -22.44 19.42 -9.82
C SER A 458 -22.75 18.44 -8.69
N TYR A 459 -22.10 17.27 -8.68
CA TYR A 459 -22.32 16.22 -7.69
C TYR A 459 -22.23 16.71 -6.24
N GLY A 460 -21.22 17.53 -5.92
CA GLY A 460 -21.02 18.02 -4.54
C GLY A 460 -22.11 18.98 -4.07
N HIS A 461 -22.65 19.81 -4.97
CA HIS A 461 -23.76 20.72 -4.65
C HIS A 461 -25.07 19.94 -4.52
N ASP A 462 -25.39 19.16 -5.54
CA ASP A 462 -26.68 18.51 -5.69
C ASP A 462 -26.89 17.40 -4.64
N LEU A 463 -25.84 16.64 -4.28
CA LEU A 463 -25.88 15.66 -3.18
C LEU A 463 -26.26 16.30 -1.84
N LYS A 464 -25.79 17.53 -1.58
CA LYS A 464 -25.90 18.19 -0.28
C LYS A 464 -27.17 19.05 -0.16
N TYR A 465 -27.51 19.80 -1.20
CA TYR A 465 -28.53 20.85 -1.15
C TYR A 465 -29.77 20.60 -2.02
N CYS A 466 -29.79 19.55 -2.85
CA CYS A 466 -30.91 19.22 -3.72
C CYS A 466 -31.51 17.86 -3.28
N ARG A 467 -32.25 17.88 -2.17
CA ARG A 467 -32.84 16.67 -1.55
C ARG A 467 -34.34 16.54 -1.74
N SER A 468 -35.01 17.57 -2.27
CA SER A 468 -36.37 17.44 -2.83
C SER A 468 -36.32 16.67 -4.14
N LYS A 469 -37.46 16.07 -4.52
CA LYS A 469 -37.60 15.35 -5.79
C LYS A 469 -36.67 14.12 -5.90
N ARG A 470 -36.17 13.62 -4.78
CA ARG A 470 -35.19 12.52 -4.73
C ARG A 470 -35.85 11.26 -4.17
N ILE A 471 -35.50 10.12 -4.76
CA ILE A 471 -35.79 8.81 -4.18
C ILE A 471 -34.64 8.44 -3.25
N PHE A 472 -34.96 8.15 -1.98
CA PHE A 472 -34.01 7.59 -1.01
C PHE A 472 -34.19 6.07 -0.97
N ASP A 473 -33.42 5.38 -1.80
CA ASP A 473 -33.43 3.93 -2.01
C ASP A 473 -32.51 3.17 -1.04
N ASP A 474 -31.88 3.86 -0.10
CA ASP A 474 -31.10 3.24 0.96
C ASP A 474 -32.01 2.42 1.92
N PRO A 475 -31.46 1.47 2.70
CA PRO A 475 -32.25 0.63 3.60
C PRO A 475 -33.11 1.41 4.59
N THR A 476 -32.64 2.57 5.08
CA THR A 476 -33.41 3.42 6.00
C THR A 476 -34.48 4.20 5.22
N GLY A 477 -34.06 4.77 4.09
CA GLY A 477 -34.83 5.46 3.07
C GLY A 477 -36.14 4.76 2.68
N SER A 478 -35.99 3.57 2.11
CA SER A 478 -37.06 2.75 1.53
C SER A 478 -38.08 2.27 2.58
N ARG A 479 -37.61 1.85 3.76
CA ARG A 479 -38.49 1.30 4.82
C ARG A 479 -39.45 2.33 5.37
N CYS A 480 -39.03 3.58 5.53
CA CYS A 480 -39.83 4.62 6.19
C CYS A 480 -41.14 4.99 5.47
N GLY A 481 -41.17 4.90 4.14
CA GLY A 481 -42.37 5.15 3.35
C GLY A 481 -43.24 3.91 3.17
N ALA A 482 -42.64 2.72 3.21
CA ALA A 482 -43.30 1.47 2.86
C ALA A 482 -43.98 0.76 4.05
N HIS A 483 -43.52 0.98 5.29
CA HIS A 483 -44.05 0.28 6.46
C HIS A 483 -45.45 0.77 6.88
N GLU A 484 -46.28 -0.15 7.38
CA GLU A 484 -47.62 0.15 7.88
C GLU A 484 -47.72 0.09 9.41
N LYS A 485 -46.57 -0.04 10.10
CA LYS A 485 -46.53 -0.13 11.56
C LYS A 485 -46.96 1.21 12.18
N PRO A 486 -47.52 1.20 13.41
CA PRO A 486 -47.82 2.45 14.12
C PRO A 486 -46.60 3.34 14.30
N LEU A 487 -45.41 2.76 14.33
CA LEU A 487 -44.15 3.45 14.47
C LEU A 487 -43.02 2.59 13.88
N LEU A 488 -42.09 3.24 13.20
CA LEU A 488 -40.78 2.68 12.88
C LEU A 488 -39.72 3.67 13.37
N LEU A 489 -38.85 3.22 14.27
CA LEU A 489 -37.66 3.95 14.68
C LEU A 489 -36.45 3.21 14.12
N GLN A 490 -35.62 3.89 13.35
CA GLN A 490 -34.37 3.37 12.83
C GLN A 490 -33.21 4.20 13.36
N THR A 491 -32.10 3.54 13.69
CA THR A 491 -30.86 4.22 14.04
C THR A 491 -29.81 3.86 13.01
N TYR A 492 -29.30 4.87 12.33
CA TYR A 492 -28.38 4.66 11.21
C TYR A 492 -27.29 5.72 11.21
N LYS A 493 -26.18 5.41 10.55
CA LYS A 493 -25.11 6.37 10.28
C LYS A 493 -25.34 6.97 8.90
N ARG A 494 -25.51 8.29 8.84
CA ARG A 494 -25.69 9.03 7.59
C ARG A 494 -24.38 9.05 6.79
N ASP A 495 -24.46 9.30 5.49
CA ASP A 495 -23.30 9.54 4.61
C ASP A 495 -22.31 10.59 5.16
N THR A 496 -22.79 11.51 6.00
CA THR A 496 -21.98 12.54 6.69
C THR A 496 -21.17 12.00 7.87
N GLY A 497 -21.35 10.75 8.26
CA GLY A 497 -20.73 10.11 9.42
C GLY A 497 -21.47 10.33 10.74
N GLU A 498 -22.57 11.08 10.75
CA GLU A 498 -23.38 11.34 11.94
C GLU A 498 -24.34 10.18 12.21
N ILE A 499 -24.47 9.79 13.49
CA ILE A 499 -25.48 8.82 13.92
C ILE A 499 -26.79 9.55 14.16
N MET A 500 -27.86 9.04 13.56
CA MET A 500 -29.17 9.66 13.52
C MET A 500 -30.25 8.65 13.90
N HIS A 501 -31.25 9.12 14.62
CA HIS A 501 -32.53 8.44 14.71
C HIS A 501 -33.45 8.96 13.60
N ASP A 502 -34.06 8.03 12.86
CA ASP A 502 -35.15 8.28 11.91
C ASP A 502 -36.42 7.65 12.46
N LEU A 503 -37.38 8.49 12.82
CA LEU A 503 -38.69 8.04 13.28
C LEU A 503 -39.71 8.31 12.18
N SER A 504 -40.48 7.30 11.80
CA SER A 504 -41.52 7.44 10.78
C SER A 504 -42.89 6.92 11.20
N ALA A 505 -43.91 7.60 10.70
CA ALA A 505 -45.32 7.29 10.91
C ALA A 505 -46.06 7.24 9.55
N PRO A 506 -46.80 6.16 9.23
CA PRO A 506 -47.55 6.06 7.98
C PRO A 506 -48.62 7.15 7.84
N ILE A 507 -48.72 7.67 6.62
CA ILE A 507 -49.71 8.63 6.13
C ILE A 507 -50.77 7.86 5.34
N TYR A 508 -52.01 7.99 5.77
CA TYR A 508 -53.17 7.42 5.09
C TYR A 508 -53.99 8.54 4.47
N VAL A 509 -54.51 8.29 3.26
CA VAL A 509 -55.40 9.20 2.52
C VAL A 509 -56.63 8.39 2.13
N ASN A 510 -57.81 8.75 2.63
CA ASN A 510 -59.05 7.99 2.46
C ASN A 510 -58.90 6.51 2.85
N GLY A 511 -58.14 6.23 3.91
CA GLY A 511 -57.87 4.87 4.40
C GLY A 511 -56.84 4.07 3.59
N LYS A 512 -56.26 4.63 2.52
CA LYS A 512 -55.21 3.98 1.71
C LYS A 512 -53.83 4.53 2.08
N HIS A 513 -52.86 3.64 2.29
CA HIS A 513 -51.49 4.00 2.62
C HIS A 513 -50.81 4.70 1.43
N TRP A 514 -50.38 5.95 1.62
CA TRP A 514 -49.67 6.74 0.62
C TRP A 514 -48.15 6.69 0.79
N GLY A 515 -47.69 6.74 2.03
CA GLY A 515 -46.27 6.86 2.37
C GLY A 515 -46.07 7.13 3.86
N GLY A 516 -44.93 7.69 4.25
CA GLY A 516 -44.59 7.96 5.64
C GLY A 516 -44.14 9.39 5.90
N PHE A 517 -44.49 9.93 7.07
CA PHE A 517 -43.89 11.14 7.60
C PHE A 517 -42.69 10.78 8.48
N ARG A 518 -41.52 11.29 8.14
CA ARG A 518 -40.23 10.96 8.75
C ARG A 518 -39.65 12.15 9.49
N ILE A 519 -39.08 11.87 10.65
CA ILE A 519 -38.41 12.86 11.48
C ILE A 519 -37.03 12.35 11.85
N GLY A 520 -36.01 13.09 11.44
CA GLY A 520 -34.62 12.87 11.79
C GLY A 520 -34.20 13.69 12.99
N TYR A 521 -33.56 13.08 13.97
CA TYR A 521 -33.03 13.78 15.13
C TYR A 521 -31.80 13.06 15.67
N GLN A 522 -30.91 13.84 16.29
CA GLN A 522 -29.72 13.28 16.91
C GLN A 522 -30.11 12.49 18.17
N PRO A 523 -29.47 11.34 18.41
CA PRO A 523 -29.53 10.69 19.70
C PRO A 523 -29.17 11.67 20.81
N THR A 524 -29.92 11.65 21.91
CA THR A 524 -29.46 12.30 23.13
C THR A 524 -28.19 11.60 23.56
N LYS A 525 -27.02 12.23 23.36
CA LYS A 525 -25.81 11.82 24.06
C LYS A 525 -26.17 11.77 25.53
N SER A 526 -26.11 10.60 26.16
CA SER A 526 -26.09 10.53 27.61
C SER A 526 -25.02 11.51 28.04
N ALA A 527 -25.37 12.48 28.88
CA ALA A 527 -24.37 13.25 29.61
C ALA A 527 -23.60 12.24 30.47
N GLY A 528 -22.57 11.63 29.88
CA GLY A 528 -21.63 10.80 30.59
C GLY A 528 -20.90 11.74 31.52
N THR A 529 -21.08 11.55 32.83
CA THR A 529 -20.01 11.51 33.83
C THR A 529 -18.72 12.29 33.51
N ALA A 530 -18.85 13.58 33.15
CA ALA A 530 -17.70 14.46 32.88
C ALA A 530 -17.78 15.77 33.70
N ASP A 531 -18.95 16.14 34.23
CA ASP A 531 -19.15 17.39 34.99
C ASP A 531 -19.14 17.23 36.52
N LEU A 532 -18.88 16.03 37.04
CA LEU A 532 -18.75 15.78 38.50
C LEU A 532 -17.29 15.71 38.98
N ALA A 533 -16.31 15.91 38.09
CA ALA A 533 -14.88 15.78 38.41
C ALA A 533 -14.11 17.10 38.53
N LEU A 534 -14.78 18.27 38.40
CA LEU A 534 -14.09 19.57 38.39
C LEU A 534 -14.33 20.46 39.62
N ASP A 535 -15.06 19.99 40.63
CA ASP A 535 -15.37 20.81 41.83
C ASP A 535 -14.79 20.27 43.16
N GLN A 536 -13.80 19.37 43.10
CA GLN A 536 -13.09 18.85 44.29
C GLN A 536 -11.59 19.15 44.35
N GLN A 537 -11.07 20.06 43.51
CA GLN A 537 -9.67 20.51 43.61
C GLN A 537 -9.57 22.04 43.69
N ARG A 538 -10.07 22.61 44.79
CA ARG A 538 -9.63 23.93 45.26
C ARG A 538 -9.48 23.90 46.78
N GLU A 539 -8.34 23.41 47.25
CA GLU A 539 -7.77 23.85 48.52
C GLU A 539 -6.50 24.70 48.28
N PRO A 540 -6.21 25.68 49.15
CA PRO A 540 -5.24 26.73 48.87
C PRO A 540 -3.81 26.29 49.17
N ILE A 541 -2.92 26.46 48.20
CA ILE A 541 -1.48 26.26 48.38
C ILE A 541 -0.93 27.48 49.13
N SER A 542 -0.55 27.27 50.39
CA SER A 542 0.33 28.16 51.15
C SER A 542 1.74 27.57 51.18
N GLY A 543 2.70 28.33 50.66
CA GLY A 543 4.00 28.57 51.29
C GLY A 543 5.04 27.45 51.40
N SER A 544 6.12 27.65 50.64
CA SER A 544 7.51 27.66 51.15
C SER A 544 8.38 26.39 51.04
N HIS A 545 9.35 26.51 50.13
CA HIS A 545 10.79 26.27 50.31
C HIS A 545 11.41 24.85 50.34
N CYS A 546 12.35 24.69 49.39
CA CYS A 546 13.74 24.23 49.54
C CYS A 546 14.10 22.73 49.45
N LEU A 547 14.98 22.51 48.46
CA LEU A 547 16.27 21.79 48.50
C LEU A 547 16.34 20.29 48.14
N ALA A 548 17.00 20.08 46.99
CA ALA A 548 18.27 19.34 46.82
C ALA A 548 18.26 17.87 46.37
N ARG A 549 18.94 17.68 45.22
CA ARG A 549 19.93 16.63 44.87
C ARG A 549 19.55 15.16 45.09
N ALA A 550 19.49 14.40 44.00
CA ALA A 550 20.63 13.65 43.43
C ALA A 550 20.31 13.25 41.99
#